data_AF-A0A934G781-F1
#
_entry.id   AF-A0A934G781-F1
#
_cell.length_a   1.000
_cell.length_b   1.000
_cell.length_c   1.000
_cell.angle_alpha   90.00
_cell.angle_beta   90.00
_cell.angle_gamma   90.00
#
_symmetry.space_group_name_H-M   'P 1'
#
loop_
_entity.id
_entity.type
_entity.pdbx_description
1 polymer ?
#
loop_
_entity_poly.entity_id
_entity_poly.type
_entity_poly.pdbx_seq_one_letter_code
_entity_poly.pdbx_strand_id
1 'polypeptide(L)'
;MFNNMKMETRLLAGFGGVVSLAIVLAAVAVVNLAGMNSHWREFESETLARKNAVLAGDSALSDAIHHFKNYILRGGDYDKKFAADTSALDKVVSDYRAAGTPTPEEEGLLNAILAGSKSYREGMAQLVILRGKDTSVTDMDKAIAGADKPIAAAFQKLLELNARDTKAKSAQIAAVLESARLWVLSIGVLTVLLGALLAFWIARSLTHIMRDVRSVADTLSSASEQVSATAQSLSQASSEQAAGVEETSASIEQMTASISQNTENAKVTDGMAAKAAKEATEGGEAVKSTVAAMKQIAKKIGIIDD
;
A
#
# COMPACT_ATOMS: atom_id res chain seq x y z
N MET A 1 7.35 19.39 -9.32
CA MET A 1 6.45 19.37 -8.14
C MET A 1 6.84 18.31 -7.09
N PHE A 2 7.27 17.11 -7.47
CA PHE A 2 7.53 15.99 -6.53
C PHE A 2 8.85 16.04 -5.73
N ASN A 3 9.78 16.96 -6.03
CA ASN A 3 11.11 16.95 -5.41
C ASN A 3 11.15 17.55 -3.99
N ASN A 4 10.17 18.38 -3.61
CA ASN A 4 10.11 19.07 -2.31
C ASN A 4 9.06 18.48 -1.35
N MET A 5 8.50 17.31 -1.66
CA MET A 5 7.51 16.69 -0.79
C MET A 5 8.18 16.06 0.43
N LYS A 6 7.56 16.22 1.61
CA LYS A 6 7.97 15.53 2.84
C LYS A 6 7.95 14.01 2.63
N MET A 7 8.86 13.31 3.30
CA MET A 7 8.99 11.83 3.21
C MET A 7 7.69 11.11 3.54
N GLU A 8 6.96 11.57 4.55
CA GLU A 8 5.66 11.02 4.93
C GLU A 8 4.64 11.11 3.79
N THR A 9 4.53 12.27 3.14
CA THR A 9 3.60 12.47 2.01
C THR A 9 3.97 11.59 0.82
N ARG A 10 5.27 11.37 0.58
CA ARG A 10 5.75 10.46 -0.48
C ARG A 10 5.42 9.00 -0.19
N LEU A 11 5.62 8.56 1.05
CA LEU A 11 5.27 7.21 1.50
C LEU A 11 3.76 6.97 1.42
N LEU A 12 2.96 7.89 1.95
CA LEU A 12 1.50 7.80 1.90
C LEU A 12 0.96 7.83 0.47
N ALA A 13 1.49 8.69 -0.41
CA ALA A 13 1.11 8.69 -1.81
C ALA A 13 1.48 7.36 -2.50
N GLY A 14 2.66 6.81 -2.19
CA GLY A 14 3.12 5.55 -2.78
C GLY A 14 2.27 4.34 -2.35
N PHE A 15 2.18 4.11 -1.04
CA PHE A 15 1.35 3.03 -0.48
C PHE A 15 -0.12 3.22 -0.80
N GLY A 16 -0.63 4.45 -0.67
CA GLY A 16 -2.01 4.80 -0.97
C GLY A 16 -2.38 4.53 -2.43
N GLY A 17 -1.49 4.83 -3.38
CA GLY A 17 -1.69 4.52 -4.80
C GLY A 17 -1.81 3.02 -5.07
N VAL A 18 -0.89 2.22 -4.49
CA VAL A 18 -0.91 0.75 -4.64
C VAL A 18 -2.15 0.14 -3.99
N VAL A 19 -2.50 0.57 -2.78
CA VAL A 19 -3.71 0.11 -2.09
C VAL A 19 -4.97 0.48 -2.86
N SER A 20 -5.03 1.70 -3.42
CA SER A 20 -6.17 2.12 -4.24
C SER A 20 -6.33 1.24 -5.48
N LEU A 21 -5.23 0.92 -6.18
CA LEU A 21 -5.28 0.00 -7.32
C LEU A 21 -5.68 -1.42 -6.91
N ALA A 22 -5.22 -1.91 -5.76
CA ALA A 22 -5.62 -3.21 -5.25
C ALA A 22 -7.13 -3.26 -4.90
N ILE A 23 -7.67 -2.18 -4.35
CA ILE A 23 -9.13 -2.04 -4.08
C ILE A 23 -9.89 -2.03 -5.41
N VAL A 24 -9.43 -1.29 -6.41
CA VAL A 24 -10.06 -1.26 -7.75
C VAL A 24 -10.03 -2.65 -8.38
N LEU A 25 -8.90 -3.37 -8.32
CA LEU A 25 -8.79 -4.74 -8.79
C LEU A 25 -9.82 -5.65 -8.11
N ALA A 26 -9.93 -5.57 -6.78
CA ALA A 26 -10.90 -6.36 -6.02
C ALA A 26 -12.35 -6.02 -6.40
N ALA A 27 -12.67 -4.73 -6.54
CA ALA A 27 -14.00 -4.28 -6.95
C ALA A 27 -14.36 -4.79 -8.36
N VAL A 28 -13.45 -4.67 -9.33
CA VAL A 28 -13.63 -5.18 -10.69
C VAL A 28 -13.83 -6.69 -10.69
N ALA A 29 -13.07 -7.44 -9.88
CA ALA A 29 -13.25 -8.89 -9.76
C ALA A 29 -14.64 -9.25 -9.21
N VAL A 30 -15.09 -8.56 -8.17
CA VAL A 30 -16.43 -8.77 -7.57
C VAL A 30 -17.55 -8.46 -8.56
N VAL A 31 -17.47 -7.34 -9.29
CA VAL A 31 -18.48 -6.96 -10.30
C VAL A 31 -18.55 -7.99 -11.43
N ASN A 32 -17.41 -8.46 -11.93
CA ASN A 32 -17.38 -9.51 -12.97
C ASN A 32 -17.95 -10.84 -12.47
N LEU A 33 -17.60 -11.26 -11.24
CA LEU A 33 -18.17 -12.47 -10.63
C LEU A 33 -19.68 -12.37 -10.44
N ALA A 34 -20.18 -11.22 -10.01
CA ALA A 34 -21.61 -10.97 -9.87
C ALA A 34 -22.34 -11.05 -11.22
N GLY A 35 -21.79 -10.41 -12.27
CA GLY A 35 -22.33 -10.47 -13.63
C GLY A 35 -22.31 -11.89 -14.22
N MET A 36 -21.24 -12.64 -13.98
CA MET A 36 -21.17 -14.04 -14.38
C MET A 36 -22.22 -14.89 -13.68
N ASN A 37 -22.42 -14.69 -12.38
CA ASN A 37 -23.45 -15.40 -11.62
C ASN A 37 -24.87 -15.08 -12.14
N SER A 38 -25.15 -13.83 -12.55
CA SER A 38 -26.43 -13.51 -13.19
C SER A 38 -26.60 -14.19 -14.54
N HIS A 39 -25.57 -14.19 -15.41
CA HIS A 39 -25.64 -14.86 -16.71
C HIS A 39 -25.78 -16.38 -16.56
N TRP A 40 -25.12 -16.97 -15.56
CA TRP A 40 -25.25 -18.39 -15.25
C TRP A 40 -26.67 -18.74 -14.82
N ARG A 41 -27.27 -17.92 -13.94
CA ARG A 41 -28.66 -18.12 -13.50
C ARG A 41 -29.65 -18.00 -14.64
N GLU A 42 -29.50 -17.03 -15.54
CA GLU A 42 -30.33 -16.90 -16.75
C GLU A 42 -30.19 -18.12 -17.65
N PHE A 43 -28.95 -18.58 -17.89
CA PHE A 43 -28.68 -19.77 -18.69
C PHE A 43 -29.33 -21.03 -18.10
N GLU A 44 -29.26 -21.21 -16.78
CA GLU A 44 -29.86 -22.36 -16.10
C GLU A 44 -31.39 -22.29 -16.07
N SER A 45 -31.95 -21.15 -15.68
CA SER A 45 -33.40 -20.98 -15.48
C SER A 45 -34.19 -20.84 -16.78
N GLU A 46 -33.57 -20.37 -17.87
CA GLU A 46 -34.24 -20.22 -19.16
C GLU A 46 -33.75 -21.25 -20.18
N THR A 47 -32.47 -21.19 -20.56
CA THR A 47 -31.94 -21.95 -21.71
C THR A 47 -31.94 -23.46 -21.41
N LEU A 48 -31.41 -23.87 -20.26
CA LEU A 48 -31.40 -25.28 -19.86
C LEU A 48 -32.80 -25.79 -19.49
N ALA A 49 -33.60 -24.99 -18.78
CA ALA A 49 -34.97 -25.36 -18.44
C ALA A 49 -35.82 -25.65 -19.68
N ARG A 50 -35.75 -24.78 -20.70
CA ARG A 50 -36.41 -24.98 -22.00
C ARG A 50 -35.93 -26.23 -22.72
N LYS A 51 -34.61 -26.40 -22.84
CA LYS A 51 -34.02 -27.59 -23.46
C LYS A 51 -34.49 -28.88 -22.76
N ASN A 52 -34.51 -28.88 -21.42
CA ASN A 52 -34.99 -30.01 -20.64
C ASN A 52 -36.48 -30.28 -20.85
N ALA A 53 -37.31 -29.23 -20.95
CA ALA A 53 -38.73 -29.39 -21.28
C ALA A 53 -38.92 -30.02 -22.66
N VAL A 54 -38.18 -29.56 -23.68
CA VAL A 54 -38.23 -30.13 -25.04
C VAL A 54 -37.80 -31.60 -25.04
N LEU A 55 -36.71 -31.95 -24.35
CA LEU A 55 -36.26 -33.35 -24.21
C LEU A 55 -37.31 -34.23 -23.50
N ALA A 56 -37.94 -33.72 -22.45
CA ALA A 56 -39.04 -34.43 -21.78
C ALA A 56 -40.24 -34.63 -22.71
N GLY A 57 -40.57 -33.63 -23.53
CA GLY A 57 -41.65 -33.70 -24.52
C GLY A 57 -41.37 -34.67 -25.66
N ASP A 58 -40.14 -34.70 -26.16
CA ASP A 58 -39.72 -35.68 -27.17
C ASP A 58 -39.84 -37.12 -26.63
N SER A 59 -39.43 -37.35 -25.38
CA SER A 59 -39.64 -38.65 -24.70
C SER A 59 -41.12 -38.99 -24.56
N ALA A 60 -41.95 -38.06 -24.08
CA ALA A 60 -43.38 -38.27 -23.92
C ALA A 60 -44.08 -38.54 -25.27
N LEU A 61 -43.61 -37.91 -26.36
CA LEU A 61 -44.11 -38.22 -27.70
C LEU A 61 -43.74 -39.64 -28.12
N SER A 62 -42.50 -40.08 -27.85
CA SER A 62 -42.10 -41.46 -28.12
C SER A 62 -42.97 -42.46 -27.36
N ASP A 63 -43.21 -42.22 -26.08
CA ASP A 63 -44.09 -43.06 -25.24
C ASP A 63 -45.54 -43.07 -25.76
N ALA A 64 -46.07 -41.91 -26.15
CA ALA A 64 -47.38 -41.79 -26.77
C ALA A 64 -47.45 -42.61 -28.07
N ILE A 65 -46.42 -42.55 -28.93
CA ILE A 65 -46.35 -43.35 -30.17
C ILE A 65 -46.36 -44.85 -29.85
N HIS A 66 -45.60 -45.27 -28.83
CA HIS A 66 -45.57 -46.67 -28.40
C HIS A 66 -46.92 -47.14 -27.84
N HIS A 67 -47.55 -46.37 -26.96
CA HIS A 67 -48.85 -46.70 -26.40
C HIS A 67 -49.96 -46.67 -27.45
N PHE A 68 -49.89 -45.75 -28.40
CA PHE A 68 -50.82 -45.70 -29.52
C PHE A 68 -50.76 -46.97 -30.37
N LYS A 69 -49.54 -47.38 -30.77
CA LYS A 69 -49.31 -48.63 -31.53
C LYS A 69 -49.68 -49.87 -30.73
N ASN A 70 -49.36 -49.91 -29.44
CA ASN A 70 -49.74 -51.02 -28.57
C ASN A 70 -51.26 -51.12 -28.40
N TYR A 71 -51.96 -49.99 -28.36
CA TYR A 71 -53.42 -49.98 -28.40
C TYR A 71 -53.89 -50.60 -29.71
N ILE A 72 -53.38 -50.19 -30.89
CA ILE A 72 -53.71 -50.81 -32.19
C ILE A 72 -53.54 -52.34 -32.16
N LEU A 73 -52.44 -52.84 -31.59
CA LEU A 73 -52.14 -54.28 -31.62
C LEU A 73 -52.90 -55.10 -30.56
N ARG A 74 -53.13 -54.54 -29.36
CA ARG A 74 -53.51 -55.32 -28.17
C ARG A 74 -54.71 -54.77 -27.41
N GLY A 75 -55.07 -53.50 -27.57
CA GLY A 75 -56.12 -52.84 -26.78
C GLY A 75 -55.76 -52.76 -25.30
N GLY A 76 -56.73 -52.87 -24.39
CA GLY A 76 -56.46 -52.79 -22.95
C GLY A 76 -56.38 -51.35 -22.45
N ASP A 77 -55.43 -51.07 -21.54
CA ASP A 77 -55.31 -49.77 -20.84
C ASP A 77 -54.39 -48.75 -21.55
N TYR A 78 -53.90 -49.07 -22.76
CA TYR A 78 -52.97 -48.19 -23.47
C TYR A 78 -53.59 -46.86 -23.92
N ASP A 79 -54.91 -46.77 -24.04
CA ASP A 79 -55.62 -45.51 -24.27
C ASP A 79 -55.45 -44.53 -23.10
N LYS A 80 -55.49 -45.03 -21.87
CA LYS A 80 -55.26 -44.24 -20.65
C LYS A 80 -53.81 -43.80 -20.52
N LYS A 81 -52.86 -44.70 -20.81
CA LYS A 81 -51.43 -44.38 -20.81
C LYS A 81 -51.10 -43.32 -21.87
N PHE A 82 -51.64 -43.48 -23.07
CA PHE A 82 -51.56 -42.49 -24.14
C PHE A 82 -52.15 -41.12 -23.74
N ALA A 83 -53.29 -41.12 -23.03
CA ALA A 83 -53.87 -39.88 -22.53
C ALA A 83 -52.95 -39.17 -21.51
N ALA A 84 -52.22 -39.92 -20.69
CA ALA A 84 -51.22 -39.36 -19.78
C ALA A 84 -50.03 -38.77 -20.54
N ASP A 85 -49.49 -39.49 -21.54
CA ASP A 85 -48.36 -39.01 -22.34
C ASP A 85 -48.71 -37.74 -23.12
N THR A 86 -49.89 -37.69 -23.76
CA THR A 86 -50.36 -36.51 -24.48
C THR A 86 -50.66 -35.33 -23.56
N SER A 87 -51.07 -35.58 -22.31
CA SER A 87 -51.18 -34.52 -21.29
C SER A 87 -49.80 -34.00 -20.87
N ALA A 88 -48.76 -34.85 -20.85
CA ALA A 88 -47.39 -34.42 -20.62
C ALA A 88 -46.86 -33.55 -21.77
N LEU A 89 -47.26 -33.79 -23.01
CA LEU A 89 -46.97 -32.90 -24.15
C LEU A 89 -47.55 -31.50 -23.95
N ASP A 90 -48.80 -31.40 -23.49
CA ASP A 90 -49.44 -30.11 -23.21
C ASP A 90 -48.69 -29.38 -22.06
N LYS A 91 -48.23 -30.13 -21.04
CA LYS A 91 -47.43 -29.59 -19.92
C LYS A 91 -46.08 -29.05 -20.39
N VAL A 92 -45.40 -29.72 -21.31
CA VAL A 92 -44.10 -29.27 -21.85
C VAL A 92 -44.20 -27.89 -22.48
N VAL A 93 -45.29 -27.61 -23.20
CA VAL A 93 -45.53 -26.27 -23.77
C VAL A 93 -45.71 -25.22 -22.68
N SER A 94 -46.41 -25.55 -21.59
CA SER A 94 -46.55 -24.68 -20.43
C SER A 94 -45.21 -24.43 -19.74
N ASP A 95 -44.43 -25.48 -19.47
CA ASP A 95 -43.14 -25.39 -18.81
C ASP A 95 -42.14 -24.58 -19.66
N TYR A 96 -42.16 -24.75 -20.98
CA TYR A 96 -41.31 -24.00 -21.91
C TYR A 96 -41.59 -22.49 -21.86
N ARG A 97 -42.88 -22.11 -21.85
CA ARG A 97 -43.31 -20.71 -21.72
C ARG A 97 -43.05 -20.13 -20.33
N ALA A 98 -43.12 -20.96 -19.30
CA ALA A 98 -42.80 -20.53 -17.93
C ALA A 98 -41.31 -20.24 -17.73
N ALA A 99 -40.44 -20.96 -18.45
CA ALA A 99 -39.00 -20.75 -18.44
C ALA A 99 -38.55 -19.46 -19.17
N GLY A 100 -39.46 -18.74 -19.85
CA GLY A 100 -39.19 -17.43 -20.44
C GLY A 100 -40.03 -17.16 -21.68
N THR A 101 -39.90 -15.97 -22.28
CA THR A 101 -40.64 -15.58 -23.50
C THR A 101 -40.13 -16.27 -24.78
N PRO A 102 -40.92 -17.13 -25.45
CA PRO A 102 -40.52 -17.76 -26.70
C PRO A 102 -40.45 -16.73 -27.84
N THR A 103 -39.54 -16.94 -28.78
CA THR A 103 -39.50 -16.23 -30.06
C THR A 103 -40.74 -16.58 -30.90
N PRO A 104 -41.09 -15.77 -31.92
CA PRO A 104 -42.21 -16.09 -32.81
C PRO A 104 -42.09 -17.45 -33.51
N GLU A 105 -40.87 -17.89 -33.84
CA GLU A 105 -40.61 -19.21 -34.42
C GLU A 105 -40.88 -20.33 -33.40
N GLU A 106 -40.32 -20.22 -32.19
CA GLU A 106 -40.56 -21.18 -31.11
C GLU A 106 -42.04 -21.25 -30.75
N GLU A 107 -42.72 -20.11 -30.64
CA GLU A 107 -44.15 -20.03 -30.33
C GLU A 107 -45.00 -20.71 -31.42
N GLY A 108 -44.60 -20.57 -32.69
CA GLY A 108 -45.23 -21.31 -33.79
C GLY A 108 -45.08 -22.83 -33.64
N LEU A 109 -43.89 -23.31 -33.26
CA LEU A 109 -43.61 -24.73 -33.03
C LEU A 109 -44.38 -25.27 -31.81
N LEU A 110 -44.44 -24.51 -30.71
CA LEU A 110 -45.20 -24.87 -29.51
C LEU A 110 -46.70 -25.00 -29.82
N ASN A 111 -47.25 -24.08 -30.61
CA ASN A 111 -48.65 -24.15 -31.03
C ASN A 111 -48.90 -25.33 -31.99
N ALA A 112 -47.93 -25.68 -32.85
CA ALA A 112 -48.00 -26.88 -33.68
C ALA A 112 -48.01 -28.17 -32.83
N ILE A 113 -47.25 -28.21 -31.72
CA ILE A 113 -47.27 -29.32 -30.75
C ILE A 113 -48.65 -29.44 -30.10
N LEU A 114 -49.24 -28.34 -29.63
CA LEU A 114 -50.59 -28.36 -29.04
C LEU A 114 -51.66 -28.82 -30.04
N ALA A 115 -51.61 -28.30 -31.26
CA ALA A 115 -52.54 -28.70 -32.32
C ALA A 115 -52.38 -30.18 -32.70
N GLY A 116 -51.13 -30.64 -32.82
CA GLY A 116 -50.81 -32.04 -33.08
C GLY A 116 -51.23 -32.96 -31.94
N SER A 117 -50.96 -32.60 -30.68
CA SER A 117 -51.41 -33.32 -29.47
C SER A 117 -52.93 -33.48 -29.46
N LYS A 118 -53.68 -32.42 -29.79
CA LYS A 118 -55.15 -32.47 -29.93
C LYS A 118 -55.58 -33.45 -31.03
N SER A 119 -55.02 -33.30 -32.23
CA SER A 119 -55.31 -34.20 -33.37
C SER A 119 -54.98 -35.65 -33.04
N TYR A 120 -53.90 -35.90 -32.30
CA TYR A 120 -53.48 -37.24 -31.92
C TYR A 120 -54.46 -37.90 -30.93
N ARG A 121 -55.00 -37.11 -29.98
CA ARG A 121 -56.09 -37.54 -29.09
C ARG A 121 -57.39 -37.82 -29.84
N GLU A 122 -57.74 -36.99 -30.81
CA GLU A 122 -58.91 -37.25 -31.67
C GLU A 122 -58.75 -38.54 -32.48
N GLY A 123 -57.54 -38.80 -33.00
CA GLY A 123 -57.19 -40.07 -33.63
C GLY A 123 -57.35 -41.26 -32.70
N MET A 124 -56.88 -41.17 -31.44
CA MET A 124 -57.09 -42.23 -30.45
C MET A 124 -58.58 -42.46 -30.16
N ALA A 125 -59.39 -41.40 -30.03
CA ALA A 125 -60.82 -41.53 -29.81
C ALA A 125 -61.51 -42.27 -30.98
N GLN A 126 -61.12 -42.00 -32.22
CA GLN A 126 -61.59 -42.74 -33.39
C GLN A 126 -61.13 -44.21 -33.37
N LEU A 127 -59.89 -44.47 -32.94
CA LEU A 127 -59.35 -45.82 -32.81
C LEU A 127 -60.13 -46.68 -31.82
N VAL A 128 -60.50 -46.10 -30.67
CA VAL A 128 -61.34 -46.75 -29.65
C VAL A 128 -62.69 -47.15 -30.25
N ILE A 129 -63.32 -46.27 -31.04
CA ILE A 129 -64.59 -46.54 -31.72
C ILE A 129 -64.46 -47.65 -32.77
N LEU A 130 -63.41 -47.61 -33.60
CA LEU A 130 -63.18 -48.60 -34.65
C LEU A 130 -62.92 -50.00 -34.09
N ARG A 131 -62.21 -50.08 -32.97
CA ARG A 131 -61.97 -51.35 -32.26
C ARG A 131 -63.25 -51.93 -31.68
N GLY A 132 -64.16 -51.10 -31.19
CA GLY A 132 -65.50 -51.52 -30.76
C GLY A 132 -66.38 -52.11 -31.87
N LYS A 133 -65.95 -52.03 -33.14
CA LYS A 133 -66.65 -52.55 -34.32
C LYS A 133 -65.99 -53.79 -34.97
N ASP A 134 -65.08 -54.48 -34.26
CA ASP A 134 -64.31 -55.64 -34.79
C ASP A 134 -63.52 -55.35 -36.09
N THR A 135 -63.06 -54.10 -36.25
CA THR A 135 -62.24 -53.70 -37.40
C THR A 135 -60.87 -54.39 -37.35
N SER A 136 -60.33 -54.79 -38.52
CA SER A 136 -59.01 -55.43 -38.59
C SER A 136 -57.88 -54.47 -38.15
N VAL A 137 -56.80 -55.03 -37.59
CA VAL A 137 -55.60 -54.26 -37.17
C VAL A 137 -55.01 -53.45 -38.32
N THR A 138 -55.00 -54.01 -39.53
CA THR A 138 -54.48 -53.35 -40.74
C THR A 138 -55.32 -52.16 -41.17
N ASP A 139 -56.65 -52.26 -41.03
CA ASP A 139 -57.56 -51.16 -41.40
C ASP A 139 -57.56 -50.05 -40.34
N MET A 140 -57.41 -50.41 -39.06
CA MET A 140 -57.22 -49.45 -37.97
C MET A 140 -55.92 -48.65 -38.11
N ASP A 141 -54.81 -49.31 -38.47
CA ASP A 141 -53.52 -48.65 -38.68
C ASP A 141 -53.55 -47.67 -39.86
N LYS A 142 -54.19 -48.05 -40.97
CA LYS A 142 -54.34 -47.17 -42.15
C LYS A 142 -55.22 -45.95 -41.89
N ALA A 143 -56.25 -46.08 -41.06
CA ALA A 143 -57.23 -45.02 -40.84
C ALA A 143 -56.68 -43.83 -40.03
N ILE A 144 -55.56 -44.00 -39.30
CA ILE A 144 -55.11 -43.04 -38.29
C ILE A 144 -53.62 -42.68 -38.46
N ALA A 145 -53.12 -42.78 -39.69
CA ALA A 145 -51.72 -42.55 -39.98
C ALA A 145 -51.30 -41.07 -39.84
N GLY A 146 -50.19 -40.82 -39.14
CA GLY A 146 -49.35 -39.63 -39.33
C GLY A 146 -49.61 -38.42 -38.44
N ALA A 147 -50.44 -38.53 -37.39
CA ALA A 147 -50.66 -37.45 -36.42
C ALA A 147 -49.41 -37.14 -35.56
N ASP A 148 -48.49 -38.10 -35.44
CA ASP A 148 -47.23 -38.02 -34.71
C ASP A 148 -46.13 -37.22 -35.46
N LYS A 149 -46.12 -37.28 -36.79
CA LYS A 149 -45.06 -36.68 -37.61
C LYS A 149 -44.92 -35.16 -37.46
N PRO A 150 -46.00 -34.35 -37.47
CA PRO A 150 -45.88 -32.90 -37.26
C PRO A 150 -45.37 -32.55 -35.87
N ILE A 151 -45.75 -33.33 -34.84
CA ILE A 151 -45.29 -33.12 -33.47
C ILE A 151 -43.79 -33.42 -33.37
N ALA A 152 -43.35 -34.54 -33.95
CA ALA A 152 -41.93 -34.92 -33.99
C ALA A 152 -41.09 -33.88 -34.73
N ALA A 153 -41.57 -33.38 -35.88
CA ALA A 153 -40.89 -32.32 -36.62
C ALA A 153 -40.77 -31.03 -35.81
N ALA A 154 -41.80 -30.67 -35.03
CA ALA A 154 -41.77 -29.51 -34.16
C ALA A 154 -40.78 -29.67 -33.00
N PHE A 155 -40.75 -30.83 -32.34
CA PHE A 155 -39.75 -31.12 -31.30
C PHE A 155 -38.33 -31.13 -31.84
N GLN A 156 -38.08 -31.75 -33.00
CA GLN A 156 -36.77 -31.72 -33.65
C GLN A 156 -36.31 -30.29 -33.91
N LYS A 157 -37.20 -29.43 -34.42
CA LYS A 157 -36.87 -28.02 -34.67
C LYS A 157 -36.60 -27.25 -33.37
N LEU A 158 -37.38 -27.47 -32.32
CA LEU A 158 -37.12 -26.88 -31.01
C LEU A 158 -35.79 -27.37 -30.41
N LEU A 159 -35.44 -28.65 -30.56
CA LEU A 159 -34.15 -29.18 -30.10
C LEU A 159 -32.98 -28.52 -30.85
N GLU A 160 -33.10 -28.30 -32.17
CA GLU A 160 -32.09 -27.57 -32.95
C GLU A 160 -31.92 -26.13 -32.47
N LEU A 161 -33.03 -25.40 -32.25
CA LEU A 161 -33.01 -24.03 -31.76
C LEU A 161 -32.38 -23.96 -30.36
N ASN A 162 -32.82 -24.80 -29.44
CA ASN A 162 -32.28 -24.86 -28.08
C ASN A 162 -30.80 -25.27 -28.07
N ALA A 163 -30.37 -26.18 -28.94
CA ALA A 163 -28.97 -26.56 -29.05
C ALA A 163 -28.10 -25.40 -29.56
N ARG A 164 -28.60 -24.65 -30.56
CA ARG A 164 -27.94 -23.44 -31.06
C ARG A 164 -27.82 -22.37 -29.97
N ASP A 165 -28.90 -22.11 -29.26
CA ASP A 165 -28.95 -21.10 -28.20
C ASP A 165 -28.08 -21.49 -27.00
N THR A 166 -28.10 -22.77 -26.62
CA THR A 166 -27.20 -23.31 -25.59
C THR A 166 -25.74 -23.04 -25.96
N LYS A 167 -25.35 -23.34 -27.21
CA LYS A 167 -23.99 -23.11 -27.70
C LYS A 167 -23.64 -21.61 -27.75
N ALA A 168 -24.56 -20.77 -28.22
CA ALA A 168 -24.35 -19.33 -28.32
C ALA A 168 -24.21 -18.67 -26.95
N LYS A 169 -25.12 -18.93 -26.02
CA LYS A 169 -25.08 -18.42 -24.63
C LYS A 169 -23.86 -18.95 -23.88
N SER A 170 -23.52 -20.23 -24.04
CA SER A 170 -22.29 -20.80 -23.45
C SER A 170 -21.02 -20.11 -23.98
N ALA A 171 -20.95 -19.84 -25.29
CA ALA A 171 -19.82 -19.11 -25.88
C ALA A 171 -19.74 -17.65 -25.37
N GLN A 172 -20.88 -16.99 -25.17
CA GLN A 172 -20.92 -15.65 -24.57
C GLN A 172 -20.39 -15.66 -23.12
N ILE A 173 -20.80 -16.64 -22.31
CA ILE A 173 -20.28 -16.81 -20.93
C ILE A 173 -18.77 -17.05 -20.95
N ALA A 174 -18.27 -17.89 -21.87
CA ALA A 174 -16.83 -18.12 -22.03
C ALA A 174 -16.06 -16.85 -22.44
N ALA A 175 -16.62 -16.02 -23.33
CA ALA A 175 -16.01 -14.75 -23.73
C ALA A 175 -15.96 -13.73 -22.57
N VAL A 176 -16.98 -13.72 -21.70
CA VAL A 176 -16.98 -12.91 -20.47
C VAL A 176 -15.87 -13.37 -19.51
N LEU A 177 -15.65 -14.68 -19.37
CA LEU A 177 -14.54 -15.22 -18.58
C LEU A 177 -13.16 -14.79 -19.10
N GLU A 178 -12.93 -14.91 -20.42
CA GLU A 178 -11.65 -14.51 -21.03
C GLU A 178 -11.40 -13.00 -20.91
N SER A 179 -12.42 -12.18 -21.15
CA SER A 179 -12.30 -10.72 -20.98
C SER A 179 -12.07 -10.32 -19.52
N ALA A 180 -12.75 -10.95 -18.56
CA ALA A 180 -12.51 -10.73 -17.14
C ALA A 180 -11.07 -11.09 -16.74
N ARG A 181 -10.54 -12.21 -17.26
CA ARG A 181 -9.14 -12.62 -17.03
C ARG A 181 -8.15 -11.57 -17.52
N LEU A 182 -8.35 -11.04 -18.73
CA LEU A 182 -7.47 -9.99 -19.28
C LEU A 182 -7.48 -8.73 -18.40
N TRP A 183 -8.64 -8.24 -17.99
CA TRP A 183 -8.74 -7.08 -17.10
C TRP A 183 -8.04 -7.29 -15.76
N VAL A 184 -8.28 -8.44 -15.11
CA VAL A 184 -7.66 -8.78 -13.81
C VAL A 184 -6.13 -8.85 -13.95
N LEU A 185 -5.62 -9.49 -15.00
CA LEU A 185 -4.17 -9.57 -15.24
C LEU A 185 -3.57 -8.20 -15.56
N SER A 186 -4.22 -7.39 -16.39
CA SER A 186 -3.73 -6.05 -16.74
C SER A 186 -3.65 -5.12 -15.51
N ILE A 187 -4.70 -5.06 -14.70
CA ILE A 187 -4.71 -4.25 -13.47
C ILE A 187 -3.71 -4.81 -12.46
N GLY A 188 -3.61 -6.14 -12.34
CA GLY A 188 -2.63 -6.79 -11.47
C GLY A 188 -1.19 -6.43 -11.84
N VAL A 189 -0.83 -6.53 -13.13
CA VAL A 189 0.49 -6.14 -13.65
C VAL A 189 0.76 -4.65 -13.42
N LEU A 190 -0.21 -3.78 -13.70
CA LEU A 190 -0.06 -2.34 -13.44
C LEU A 190 0.18 -2.03 -11.97
N THR A 191 -0.52 -2.72 -11.07
CA THR A 191 -0.36 -2.57 -9.61
C THR A 191 1.05 -2.97 -9.17
N VAL A 192 1.56 -4.10 -9.66
CA VAL A 192 2.92 -4.58 -9.36
C VAL A 192 3.98 -3.63 -9.92
N LEU A 193 3.83 -3.18 -11.17
CA LEU A 193 4.77 -2.25 -11.82
C LEU A 193 4.81 -0.91 -11.10
N LEU A 194 3.64 -0.34 -10.76
CA LEU A 194 3.57 0.90 -9.99
C LEU A 194 4.20 0.74 -8.61
N GLY A 195 3.91 -0.36 -7.92
CA GLY A 195 4.52 -0.68 -6.63
C GLY A 195 6.04 -0.78 -6.70
N ALA A 196 6.58 -1.48 -7.69
CA ALA A 196 8.02 -1.60 -7.91
C ALA A 196 8.68 -0.25 -8.23
N LEU A 197 8.06 0.56 -9.09
CA LEU A 197 8.56 1.89 -9.46
C LEU A 197 8.59 2.83 -8.25
N LEU A 198 7.51 2.85 -7.46
CA LEU A 198 7.43 3.65 -6.25
C LEU A 198 8.42 3.18 -5.18
N ALA A 199 8.55 1.87 -4.99
CA ALA A 199 9.53 1.30 -4.06
C ALA A 199 10.96 1.69 -4.46
N PHE A 200 11.31 1.59 -5.74
CA PHE A 200 12.61 2.02 -6.25
C PHE A 200 12.85 3.52 -6.05
N TRP A 201 11.85 4.35 -6.36
CA TRP A 201 11.92 5.79 -6.19
C TRP A 201 12.10 6.21 -4.71
N ILE A 202 11.31 5.63 -3.81
CA ILE A 202 11.41 5.86 -2.36
C ILE A 202 12.77 5.40 -1.82
N ALA A 203 13.22 4.20 -2.20
CA ALA A 203 14.51 3.67 -1.76
C ALA A 203 15.68 4.57 -2.20
N ARG A 204 15.67 5.04 -3.45
CA ARG A 204 16.70 5.96 -3.97
C ARG A 204 16.67 7.30 -3.24
N SER A 205 15.49 7.87 -2.99
CA SER A 205 15.36 9.12 -2.24
C SER A 205 15.84 8.98 -0.81
N LEU A 206 15.48 7.88 -0.12
CA LEU A 206 15.90 7.64 1.26
C LEU A 206 17.41 7.48 1.35
N THR A 207 18.01 6.76 0.40
CA THR A 207 19.48 6.59 0.32
C THR A 207 20.20 7.93 0.16
N HIS A 208 19.65 8.87 -0.62
CA HIS A 208 20.23 10.20 -0.77
C HIS A 208 20.18 10.99 0.55
N ILE A 209 19.01 11.04 1.19
CA ILE A 209 18.84 11.74 2.48
C ILE A 209 19.77 11.15 3.54
N MET A 210 19.91 9.82 3.60
CA MET A 210 20.84 9.16 4.52
C MET A 210 22.30 9.52 4.25
N ARG A 211 22.70 9.71 2.98
CA ARG A 211 24.04 10.21 2.63
C ARG A 211 24.25 11.65 3.09
N ASP A 212 23.26 12.53 2.89
CA ASP A 212 23.34 13.92 3.32
C ASP A 212 23.46 14.01 4.84
N VAL A 213 22.64 13.25 5.57
CA VAL A 213 22.70 13.17 7.04
C VAL A 213 24.06 12.66 7.52
N ARG A 214 24.61 11.62 6.88
CA ARG A 214 25.95 11.10 7.19
C ARG A 214 27.03 12.16 6.99
N SER A 215 26.99 12.88 5.87
CA SER A 215 27.95 13.95 5.55
C SER A 215 27.90 15.09 6.58
N VAL A 216 26.70 15.50 6.99
CA VAL A 216 26.52 16.52 8.04
C VAL A 216 27.03 16.01 9.39
N ALA A 217 26.78 14.75 9.73
CA ALA A 217 27.28 14.15 10.97
C ALA A 217 28.81 14.08 10.99
N ASP A 218 29.45 13.68 9.88
CA ASP A 218 30.91 13.64 9.77
C ASP A 218 31.50 15.06 9.90
N THR A 219 30.90 16.06 9.23
CA THR A 219 31.30 17.48 9.35
C THR A 219 31.17 17.99 10.78
N LEU A 220 30.08 17.65 11.47
CA LEU A 220 29.84 18.03 12.87
C LEU A 220 30.86 17.36 13.81
N SER A 221 31.25 16.12 13.54
CA SER A 221 32.28 15.40 14.30
C SER A 221 33.63 16.13 14.19
N SER A 222 34.06 16.45 12.98
CA SER A 222 35.32 17.18 12.75
C SER A 222 35.30 18.58 13.35
N ALA A 223 34.17 19.30 13.25
CA ALA A 223 34.00 20.59 13.91
C ALA A 223 34.12 20.47 15.44
N SER A 224 33.54 19.41 16.02
CA SER A 224 33.62 19.15 17.47
C SER A 224 35.04 18.82 17.91
N GLU A 225 35.81 18.06 17.13
CA GLU A 225 37.23 17.78 17.39
C GLU A 225 38.07 19.07 17.36
N GLN A 226 37.83 19.94 16.37
CA GLN A 226 38.52 21.23 16.27
C GLN A 226 38.19 22.16 17.45
N VAL A 227 36.93 22.21 17.87
CA VAL A 227 36.50 22.96 19.06
C VAL A 227 37.18 22.40 20.31
N SER A 228 37.24 21.07 20.47
CA SER A 228 37.91 20.43 21.61
C SER A 228 39.40 20.75 21.64
N ALA A 229 40.08 20.70 20.49
CA ALA A 229 41.50 21.06 20.39
C ALA A 229 41.73 22.54 20.73
N THR A 230 40.85 23.43 20.25
CA THR A 230 40.92 24.87 20.54
C THR A 230 40.70 25.14 22.04
N ALA A 231 39.72 24.47 22.65
CA ALA A 231 39.46 24.57 24.08
C ALA A 231 40.65 24.08 24.92
N GLN A 232 41.32 23.00 24.51
CA GLN A 232 42.53 22.50 25.17
C GLN A 232 43.68 23.51 25.10
N SER A 233 43.95 24.06 23.90
CA SER A 233 44.98 25.09 23.71
C SER A 233 44.67 26.37 24.50
N LEU A 234 43.41 26.79 24.54
CA LEU A 234 42.98 27.94 25.34
C LEU A 234 43.15 27.70 26.84
N SER A 235 42.82 26.50 27.32
CA SER A 235 43.02 26.11 28.72
C SER A 235 44.50 26.12 29.09
N GLN A 236 45.37 25.65 28.20
CA GLN A 236 46.83 25.67 28.38
C GLN A 236 47.36 27.11 28.44
N ALA A 237 47.01 27.94 27.45
CA ALA A 237 47.42 29.34 27.40
C ALA A 237 46.92 30.15 28.61
N SER A 238 45.70 29.85 29.08
CA SER A 238 45.13 30.46 30.28
C SER A 238 45.91 30.05 31.54
N SER A 239 46.37 28.80 31.63
CA SER A 239 47.21 28.32 32.74
C SER A 239 48.60 28.97 32.73
N GLU A 240 49.20 29.13 31.55
CA GLU A 240 50.48 29.85 31.38
C GLU A 240 50.35 31.33 31.73
N GLN A 241 49.25 31.98 31.32
CA GLN A 241 48.97 33.37 31.72
C GLN A 241 48.82 33.50 33.23
N ALA A 242 48.09 32.58 33.88
CA ALA A 242 47.95 32.59 35.33
C ALA A 242 49.32 32.48 36.03
N ALA A 243 50.18 31.58 35.58
CA ALA A 243 51.54 31.44 36.11
C ALA A 243 52.39 32.71 35.88
N GLY A 244 52.31 33.33 34.70
CA GLY A 244 53.02 34.59 34.43
C GLY A 244 52.54 35.75 35.30
N VAL A 245 51.25 35.79 35.63
CA VAL A 245 50.68 36.77 36.58
C VAL A 245 51.19 36.50 38.00
N GLU A 246 51.30 35.24 38.42
CA GLU A 246 51.90 34.89 39.72
C GLU A 246 53.37 35.31 39.80
N GLU A 247 54.17 35.05 38.76
CA GLU A 247 55.59 35.45 38.71
C GLU A 247 55.77 36.97 38.72
N THR A 248 54.91 37.69 37.99
CA THR A 248 54.90 39.16 37.99
C THR A 248 54.54 39.71 39.38
N SER A 249 53.56 39.09 40.05
CA SER A 249 53.16 39.48 41.40
C SER A 249 54.29 39.26 42.41
N ALA A 250 54.97 38.11 42.34
CA ALA A 250 56.14 37.83 43.18
C ALA A 250 57.30 38.80 42.91
N SER A 251 57.53 39.16 41.65
CA SER A 251 58.55 40.16 41.27
C SER A 251 58.20 41.54 41.84
N ILE A 252 56.92 41.93 41.83
CA ILE A 252 56.44 43.18 42.45
C ILE A 252 56.63 43.15 43.97
N GLU A 253 56.39 42.02 44.63
CA GLU A 253 56.66 41.87 46.07
C GLU A 253 58.15 42.02 46.40
N GLN A 254 59.04 41.34 45.66
CA GLN A 254 60.49 41.48 45.82
C GLN A 254 60.98 42.90 45.54
N MET A 255 60.42 43.56 44.52
CA MET A 255 60.74 44.94 44.18
C MET A 255 60.29 45.89 45.30
N THR A 256 59.10 45.68 45.86
CA THR A 256 58.59 46.46 46.99
C THR A 256 59.48 46.31 48.22
N ALA A 257 59.93 45.09 48.53
CA ALA A 257 60.88 44.83 49.60
C ALA A 257 62.22 45.54 49.37
N SER A 258 62.74 45.51 48.14
CA SER A 258 64.00 46.18 47.76
C SER A 258 63.87 47.70 47.87
N ILE A 259 62.75 48.28 47.46
CA ILE A 259 62.45 49.71 47.61
C ILE A 259 62.39 50.09 49.09
N SER A 260 61.74 49.27 49.92
CA SER A 260 61.68 49.46 51.37
C SER A 260 63.08 49.44 51.99
N GLN A 261 63.91 48.46 51.62
CA GLN A 261 65.30 48.36 52.09
C GLN A 261 66.16 49.55 51.63
N ASN A 262 66.07 49.97 50.38
CA ASN A 262 66.78 51.15 49.87
C ASN A 262 66.35 52.42 50.61
N THR A 263 65.06 52.54 50.93
CA THR A 263 64.53 53.66 51.72
C THR A 263 65.13 53.66 53.13
N GLU A 264 65.25 52.49 53.76
CA GLU A 264 65.88 52.39 55.08
C GLU A 264 67.38 52.69 55.04
N ASN A 265 68.11 52.17 54.05
CA ASN A 265 69.53 52.47 53.83
C ASN A 265 69.75 53.97 53.61
N ALA A 266 68.86 54.64 52.88
CA ALA A 266 68.92 56.09 52.69
C ALA A 266 68.74 56.85 54.01
N LYS A 267 67.81 56.43 54.88
CA LYS A 267 67.64 57.02 56.22
C LYS A 267 68.85 56.82 57.11
N VAL A 268 69.44 55.61 57.10
CA VAL A 268 70.67 55.32 57.86
C VAL A 268 71.82 56.20 57.35
N THR A 269 71.96 56.34 56.03
CA THR A 269 72.98 57.18 55.41
C THR A 269 72.80 58.65 55.76
N ASP A 270 71.56 59.17 55.72
CA ASP A 270 71.22 60.53 56.13
C ASP A 270 71.58 60.77 57.61
N GLY A 271 71.24 59.83 58.49
CA GLY A 271 71.63 59.87 59.90
C GLY A 271 73.14 59.84 60.13
N MET A 272 73.87 59.01 59.38
CA MET A 272 75.34 58.99 59.40
C MET A 272 75.93 60.30 58.91
N ALA A 273 75.41 60.88 57.83
CA ALA A 273 75.86 62.16 57.30
C ALA A 273 75.60 63.29 58.30
N ALA A 274 74.44 63.32 58.94
CA ALA A 274 74.11 64.28 60.00
C ALA A 274 75.05 64.14 61.21
N LYS A 275 75.35 62.91 61.64
CA LYS A 275 76.32 62.64 62.72
C LYS A 275 77.74 63.07 62.34
N ALA A 276 78.20 62.73 61.15
CA ALA A 276 79.53 63.11 60.64
C ALA A 276 79.66 64.65 60.54
N ALA A 277 78.62 65.35 60.09
CA ALA A 277 78.60 66.82 60.07
C ALA A 277 78.71 67.41 61.48
N LYS A 278 78.02 66.81 62.47
CA LYS A 278 78.12 67.19 63.89
C LYS A 278 79.52 66.96 64.44
N GLU A 279 80.09 65.77 64.25
CA GLU A 279 81.43 65.42 64.70
C GLU A 279 82.51 66.29 64.04
N ALA A 280 82.37 66.60 62.74
CA ALA A 280 83.26 67.54 62.05
C ALA A 280 83.17 68.97 62.63
N THR A 281 81.97 69.40 63.04
CA THR A 281 81.77 70.69 63.74
C THR A 281 82.45 70.69 65.12
N GLU A 282 82.24 69.65 65.92
CA GLU A 282 82.87 69.48 67.23
C GLU A 282 84.40 69.39 67.13
N GLY A 283 84.91 68.62 66.17
CA GLY A 283 86.34 68.54 65.85
C GLY A 283 86.91 69.90 65.41
N GLY A 284 86.17 70.66 64.61
CA GLY A 284 86.53 72.03 64.23
C GLY A 284 86.67 72.96 65.44
N GLU A 285 85.76 72.86 66.41
CA GLU A 285 85.86 73.61 67.68
C GLU A 285 87.06 73.16 68.53
N ALA A 286 87.34 71.86 68.60
CA ALA A 286 88.53 71.34 69.29
C ALA A 286 89.84 71.84 68.67
N VAL A 287 89.93 71.88 67.33
CA VAL A 287 91.08 72.44 66.62
C VAL A 287 91.20 73.94 66.87
N LYS A 288 90.09 74.71 66.82
CA LYS A 288 90.11 76.14 67.20
C LYS A 288 90.63 76.36 68.62
N SER A 289 90.16 75.56 69.57
CA SER A 289 90.62 75.60 70.96
C SER A 289 92.12 75.30 71.07
N THR A 290 92.60 74.28 70.34
CA THR A 290 94.03 73.92 70.29
C THR A 290 94.88 75.05 69.70
N VAL A 291 94.43 75.68 68.60
CA VAL A 291 95.11 76.84 68.00
C VAL A 291 95.13 78.02 68.97
N ALA A 292 94.04 78.28 69.70
CA ALA A 292 94.00 79.32 70.73
C ALA A 292 94.99 79.05 71.86
N ALA A 293 95.07 77.80 72.34
CA ALA A 293 96.05 77.38 73.34
C ALA A 293 97.49 77.49 72.83
N MET A 294 97.77 77.08 71.60
CA MET A 294 99.10 77.25 70.98
C MET A 294 99.47 78.74 70.83
N LYS A 295 98.53 79.62 70.48
CA LYS A 295 98.76 81.07 70.47
C LYS A 295 99.07 81.61 71.86
N GLN A 296 98.41 81.10 72.91
CA GLN A 296 98.75 81.45 74.31
C GLN A 296 100.14 80.95 74.70
N ILE A 297 100.55 79.74 74.30
CA ILE A 297 101.90 79.21 74.53
C ILE A 297 102.94 80.08 73.82
N ALA A 298 102.74 80.40 72.53
CA ALA A 298 103.64 81.28 71.79
C ALA A 298 103.79 82.65 72.47
N LYS A 299 102.68 83.21 72.99
CA LYS A 299 102.70 84.45 73.78
C LYS A 299 103.47 84.29 75.11
N LYS A 300 103.37 83.15 75.78
CA LYS A 300 104.12 82.83 77.02
C LYS A 300 105.62 82.62 76.76
N ILE A 301 106.00 81.98 75.65
CA ILE A 301 107.41 81.82 75.26
C ILE A 301 108.05 83.18 74.94
N GLY A 302 107.32 84.07 74.27
CA GLY A 302 107.79 85.44 74.03
C GLY A 302 108.00 86.29 75.30
N ILE A 303 107.49 85.89 76.46
CA ILE A 303 107.74 86.55 77.75
C ILE A 303 109.00 86.01 78.44
N ILE A 304 109.54 84.87 77.99
CA ILE A 304 110.77 84.26 78.54
C ILE A 304 112.03 84.75 77.78
N ASP A 305 111.85 85.37 76.62
CA ASP A 305 112.90 85.92 75.76
C ASP A 305 113.18 87.43 75.99
N ASP A 306 112.49 88.04 76.98
CA ASP A 306 112.69 89.41 77.49
C ASP A 306 113.21 89.38 78.95
#